data_AF-A0A0H5RYC7-F1
#
_entry.id   AF-A0A0H5RYC7-F1
#
_cell.length_a   1.000
_cell.length_b   1.000
_cell.length_c   1.000
_cell.angle_alpha   90.00
_cell.angle_beta   90.00
_cell.angle_gamma   90.00
#
_symmetry.space_group_name_H-M   'P 1'
#
loop_
_entity.id
_entity.type
_entity.pdbx_description
1 polymer ?
#
loop_
_entity_poly.entity_id
_entity_poly.type
_entity_poly.pdbx_seq_one_letter_code
_entity_poly.pdbx_strand_id
1 'polypeptide(L)'
;MGTPRVNIVRTTTISLIVALLCPSLTGCDLVRQVLRPSMDIDYNDQKLNDGLEILLHEKKTGRLNEFTSWDWDEVHLFHEYTSRESIEETVGSPVIKSSSYDSQASLLVFENNGKPIKAAGVSGDYLRSEDHRATFPADVIVQPWGDGYLMLTVPAD
;
A
#
# COMPACT_ATOMS: atom_id res chain seq x y z
N MET A 1 -15.36 -86.27 -28.96
CA MET A 1 -14.31 -86.25 -30.00
C MET A 1 -13.43 -85.03 -29.75
N GLY A 2 -12.14 -85.22 -29.44
CA GLY A 2 -11.04 -84.23 -29.54
C GLY A 2 -10.96 -83.04 -28.56
N THR A 3 -10.12 -83.17 -27.52
CA THR A 3 -9.42 -82.08 -26.78
C THR A 3 -8.37 -81.36 -27.68
N PRO A 4 -7.74 -80.19 -27.35
CA PRO A 4 -7.30 -79.78 -26.00
C PRO A 4 -7.26 -78.26 -25.64
N ARG A 5 -6.84 -78.08 -24.39
CA ARG A 5 -6.51 -76.90 -23.56
C ARG A 5 -5.75 -75.74 -24.25
N VAL A 6 -6.04 -74.52 -23.81
CA VAL A 6 -5.05 -73.43 -23.65
C VAL A 6 -5.34 -72.66 -22.35
N ASN A 7 -4.35 -72.63 -21.45
CA ASN A 7 -4.27 -71.73 -20.29
C ASN A 7 -3.58 -70.44 -20.73
N ILE A 8 -4.17 -69.26 -20.51
CA ILE A 8 -3.41 -68.00 -20.36
C ILE A 8 -4.08 -67.15 -19.27
N VAL A 9 -3.26 -66.85 -18.25
CA VAL A 9 -3.46 -65.97 -17.09
C VAL A 9 -3.46 -64.51 -17.53
N ARG A 10 -4.09 -63.62 -16.72
CA ARG A 10 -3.82 -62.16 -16.50
C ARG A 10 -5.08 -61.32 -16.65
N THR A 11 -5.36 -60.25 -15.90
CA THR A 11 -4.72 -59.61 -14.75
C THR A 11 -5.76 -58.63 -14.19
N THR A 12 -5.89 -58.58 -12.87
CA THR A 12 -6.64 -57.59 -12.09
C THR A 12 -6.20 -56.18 -12.45
N THR A 13 -7.13 -55.27 -12.78
CA THR A 13 -6.86 -53.83 -12.67
C THR A 13 -8.09 -53.14 -12.09
N ILE A 14 -8.03 -52.87 -10.79
CA ILE A 14 -8.94 -51.99 -10.07
C ILE A 14 -8.57 -50.57 -10.51
N SER A 15 -9.52 -49.88 -11.16
CA SER A 15 -9.32 -48.50 -11.60
C SER A 15 -9.39 -47.58 -10.38
N LEU A 16 -8.23 -47.19 -9.85
CA LEU A 16 -8.09 -46.18 -8.80
C LEU A 16 -8.32 -44.80 -9.45
N ILE A 17 -9.49 -44.20 -9.19
CA ILE A 17 -9.73 -42.79 -9.53
C ILE A 17 -8.93 -41.94 -8.53
N VAL A 18 -7.74 -41.49 -8.96
CA VAL A 18 -6.98 -40.47 -8.24
C VAL A 18 -7.60 -39.12 -8.59
N ALA A 19 -8.32 -38.54 -7.64
CA ALA A 19 -8.71 -37.14 -7.68
C ALA A 19 -7.44 -36.28 -7.61
N LEU A 20 -6.99 -35.81 -8.77
CA LEU A 20 -6.01 -34.73 -8.91
C LEU A 20 -6.70 -33.39 -8.56
N LEU A 21 -6.99 -33.20 -7.28
CA LEU A 21 -7.08 -31.87 -6.71
C LEU A 21 -5.64 -31.42 -6.47
N CYS A 22 -5.12 -30.54 -7.32
CA CYS A 22 -3.93 -29.75 -6.99
C CYS A 22 -4.35 -28.68 -5.98
N PRO A 23 -3.98 -28.75 -4.68
CA PRO A 23 -4.03 -27.57 -3.83
C PRO A 23 -2.72 -26.81 -4.04
N SER A 24 -2.48 -26.35 -5.27
CA SER A 24 -1.37 -25.45 -5.55
C SER A 24 -1.92 -24.03 -5.51
N LEU A 25 -2.07 -23.44 -4.32
CA LEU A 25 -2.04 -21.99 -4.09
C LEU A 25 -2.19 -21.67 -2.57
N THR A 26 -1.28 -20.80 -2.11
CA THR A 26 -1.46 -19.84 -0.99
C THR A 26 -1.59 -20.32 0.46
N GLY A 27 -0.89 -21.38 0.88
CA GLY A 27 -0.72 -21.66 2.32
C GLY A 27 0.26 -20.70 3.01
N CYS A 28 1.43 -20.48 2.42
CA CYS A 28 2.45 -19.58 2.99
C CYS A 28 2.13 -18.11 2.79
N ASP A 29 1.45 -17.73 1.70
CA ASP A 29 1.18 -16.32 1.40
C ASP A 29 0.10 -15.73 2.31
N LEU A 30 -0.95 -16.49 2.63
CA LEU A 30 -1.97 -16.07 3.61
C LEU A 30 -1.37 -15.89 5.00
N VAL A 31 -0.53 -16.82 5.46
CA VAL A 31 0.13 -16.71 6.77
C VAL A 31 1.10 -15.53 6.81
N ARG A 32 1.77 -15.24 5.69
CA ARG A 32 2.71 -14.11 5.59
C ARG A 32 2.01 -12.76 5.52
N GLN A 33 0.84 -12.68 4.87
CA GLN A 33 0.02 -11.46 4.85
C GLN A 33 -0.61 -11.17 6.22
N VAL A 34 -1.13 -12.20 6.91
CA VAL A 34 -1.74 -12.07 8.26
C VAL A 34 -0.72 -11.65 9.33
N LEU A 35 0.58 -11.88 9.10
CA LEU A 35 1.66 -11.60 10.07
C LEU A 35 2.51 -10.38 9.73
N ARG A 36 2.21 -9.62 8.66
CA ARG A 36 2.94 -8.37 8.39
C ARG A 36 2.50 -7.32 9.41
N PRO A 37 3.40 -6.84 10.28
CA PRO A 37 3.05 -5.77 11.19
C PRO A 37 2.73 -4.52 10.39
N SER A 38 1.64 -3.85 10.76
CA SER A 38 1.34 -2.49 10.31
C SER A 38 2.48 -1.54 10.68
N MET A 39 2.58 -0.42 9.98
CA MET A 39 3.53 0.63 10.32
C MET A 39 3.16 1.35 11.62
N ASP A 40 4.16 1.94 12.27
CA ASP A 40 3.93 2.93 13.31
C ASP A 40 3.91 4.32 12.66
N ILE A 41 2.77 5.00 12.78
CA ILE A 41 2.54 6.32 12.18
C ILE A 41 3.21 7.37 13.07
N ASP A 42 4.14 8.13 12.49
CA ASP A 42 4.84 9.21 13.17
C ASP A 42 4.09 10.53 13.02
N TYR A 43 3.41 10.95 14.09
CA TYR A 43 2.70 12.23 14.15
C TYR A 43 3.59 13.40 14.61
N ASN A 44 4.85 13.13 14.96
CA ASN A 44 5.75 14.10 15.58
C ASN A 44 6.94 14.45 14.69
N ASP A 45 6.85 14.18 13.39
CA ASP A 45 7.89 14.61 12.44
C ASP A 45 7.85 16.13 12.29
N GLN A 46 8.65 16.82 13.11
CA GLN A 46 8.68 18.27 13.20
C GLN A 46 9.11 18.90 11.89
N LYS A 47 10.13 18.34 11.22
CA LYS A 47 10.64 18.92 9.97
C LYS A 47 9.54 18.94 8.90
N LEU A 48 8.80 17.84 8.78
CA LEU A 48 7.68 17.72 7.85
C LEU A 48 6.52 18.64 8.24
N ASN A 49 6.06 18.58 9.50
CA ASN A 49 4.92 19.37 9.96
C ASN A 49 5.19 20.89 9.90
N ASP A 50 6.31 21.34 10.46
CA ASP A 50 6.69 22.76 10.48
C ASP A 50 6.89 23.28 9.05
N GLY A 51 7.51 22.48 8.18
CA GLY A 51 7.73 22.83 6.78
C GLY A 51 6.44 23.07 6.02
N LEU A 52 5.46 22.16 6.17
CA LEU A 52 4.14 22.30 5.56
C LEU A 52 3.35 23.45 6.18
N GLU A 53 3.42 23.65 7.50
CA GLU A 53 2.78 24.77 8.18
C GLU A 53 3.33 26.12 7.70
N ILE A 54 4.64 26.23 7.47
CA ILE A 54 5.26 27.42 6.89
C ILE A 54 4.72 27.70 5.49
N LEU A 55 4.64 26.69 4.61
CA LEU A 55 4.07 26.86 3.27
C LEU A 55 2.61 27.35 3.34
N LEU A 56 1.82 26.78 4.24
CA LEU A 56 0.43 27.12 4.46
C LEU A 56 0.27 28.58 4.93
N HIS A 57 0.99 28.98 5.97
CA HIS A 57 0.87 30.32 6.56
C HIS A 57 1.47 31.42 5.69
N GLU A 58 2.60 31.15 5.04
CA GLU A 58 3.28 32.13 4.18
C GLU A 58 2.74 32.13 2.74
N LYS A 59 1.77 31.26 2.43
CA LYS A 59 1.20 31.05 1.09
C LYS A 59 2.29 30.84 0.04
N LYS A 60 3.26 29.97 0.36
CA LYS A 60 4.40 29.63 -0.50
C LYS A 60 4.22 28.26 -1.14
N THR A 61 4.93 28.07 -2.24
CA THR A 61 5.10 26.79 -2.91
C THR A 61 6.45 26.20 -2.54
N GLY A 62 6.53 24.89 -2.38
CA GLY A 62 7.77 24.17 -2.09
C GLY A 62 7.71 22.72 -2.57
N ARG A 63 8.86 22.05 -2.59
CA ARG A 63 8.92 20.61 -2.88
C ARG A 63 8.78 19.83 -1.59
N LEU A 64 7.98 18.77 -1.58
CA LEU A 64 7.76 18.00 -0.34
C LEU A 64 9.08 17.41 0.21
N ASN A 65 9.99 17.01 -0.68
CA ASN A 65 11.27 16.41 -0.30
C ASN A 65 12.18 17.33 0.54
N GLU A 66 12.03 18.65 0.42
CA GLU A 66 12.80 19.64 1.20
C GLU A 66 12.48 19.54 2.71
N PHE A 67 11.27 19.07 3.06
CA PHE A 67 10.78 18.91 4.43
C PHE A 67 11.00 17.50 4.99
N THR A 68 11.50 16.57 4.19
CA THR A 68 11.84 15.21 4.63
C THR A 68 13.33 15.06 4.90
N SER A 69 13.74 14.09 5.71
CA SER A 69 15.15 13.84 6.08
C SER A 69 15.66 12.45 5.68
N TRP A 70 14.87 11.72 4.90
CA TRP A 70 15.14 10.36 4.42
C TRP A 70 14.94 10.31 2.91
N ASP A 71 15.50 9.27 2.27
CA ASP A 71 15.36 9.05 0.83
C ASP A 71 14.07 8.27 0.53
N TRP A 72 13.25 8.81 -0.38
CA TRP A 72 12.01 8.21 -0.87
C TRP A 72 11.83 8.57 -2.35
N ASP A 73 11.13 7.73 -3.10
CA ASP A 73 10.85 7.93 -4.53
C ASP A 73 9.37 8.19 -4.83
N GLU A 74 8.48 7.76 -3.94
CA GLU A 74 7.03 7.91 -4.06
C GLU A 74 6.38 8.23 -2.70
N VAL A 75 5.28 8.99 -2.73
CA VAL A 75 4.47 9.28 -1.54
C VAL A 75 2.99 9.12 -1.87
N HIS A 76 2.24 8.60 -0.90
CA HIS A 76 0.79 8.49 -0.97
C HIS A 76 0.11 9.38 0.06
N LEU A 77 -0.97 10.05 -0.33
CA LEU A 77 -1.81 10.88 0.55
C LEU A 77 -3.15 10.21 0.80
N PHE A 78 -3.51 10.04 2.08
CA PHE A 78 -4.81 9.56 2.52
C PHE A 78 -5.39 10.46 3.60
N HIS A 79 -6.72 10.43 3.74
CA HIS A 79 -7.47 11.24 4.71
C HIS A 79 -8.25 10.37 5.69
N GLU A 80 -8.79 11.00 6.74
CA GLU A 80 -9.71 10.39 7.69
C GLU A 80 -10.78 9.54 6.97
N TYR A 81 -11.11 8.40 7.55
CA TYR A 81 -12.05 7.40 7.04
C TYR A 81 -11.63 6.65 5.78
N THR A 82 -10.44 6.91 5.23
CA THR A 82 -9.89 6.04 4.17
C THR A 82 -9.79 4.61 4.72
N SER A 83 -10.38 3.66 4.00
CA SER A 83 -10.38 2.27 4.44
C SER A 83 -8.97 1.69 4.43
N ARG A 84 -8.70 0.74 5.33
CA ARG A 84 -7.45 -0.03 5.34
C ARG A 84 -7.22 -0.69 3.98
N GLU A 85 -8.25 -1.32 3.43
CA GLU A 85 -8.18 -2.02 2.15
C GLU A 85 -7.71 -1.09 1.03
N SER A 86 -8.28 0.12 0.92
CA SER A 86 -7.87 1.10 -0.10
C SER A 86 -6.43 1.60 0.10
N ILE A 87 -6.00 1.79 1.35
CA ILE A 87 -4.61 2.17 1.65
C ILE A 87 -3.66 1.05 1.23
N GLU A 88 -3.96 -0.19 1.62
CA GLU A 88 -3.11 -1.35 1.35
C GLU A 88 -3.12 -1.76 -0.12
N GLU A 89 -4.21 -1.51 -0.87
CA GLU A 89 -4.28 -1.66 -2.32
C GLU A 89 -3.34 -0.68 -3.03
N THR A 90 -3.26 0.55 -2.53
CA THR A 90 -2.41 1.60 -3.10
C THR A 90 -0.92 1.39 -2.74
N VAL A 91 -0.63 1.09 -1.48
CA VAL A 91 0.74 0.96 -0.92
C VAL A 91 1.31 -0.46 -1.12
N GLY A 92 0.46 -1.45 -1.39
CA GLY A 92 0.87 -2.86 -1.52
C GLY A 92 1.38 -3.50 -0.22
N SER A 93 1.17 -2.87 0.94
CA SER A 93 1.62 -3.36 2.24
C SER A 93 0.75 -2.85 3.39
N PRO A 94 0.65 -3.58 4.52
CA PRO A 94 -0.09 -3.12 5.69
C PRO A 94 0.45 -1.84 6.31
N VAL A 95 -0.38 -0.80 6.38
CA VAL A 95 0.00 0.52 6.92
C VAL A 95 -0.64 0.78 8.28
N ILE A 96 -1.96 0.68 8.38
CA ILE A 96 -2.72 1.03 9.60
C ILE A 96 -3.15 -0.22 10.36
N LYS A 97 -3.50 -0.09 11.65
CA LYS A 97 -3.95 -1.20 12.52
C LYS A 97 -5.47 -1.44 12.45
N SER A 98 -6.23 -0.36 12.34
CA SER A 98 -7.70 -0.35 12.31
C SER A 98 -8.25 -0.66 10.91
N SER A 99 -9.57 -0.86 10.80
CA SER A 99 -10.25 -1.08 9.51
C SER A 99 -10.32 0.17 8.63
N SER A 100 -10.16 1.35 9.22
CA SER A 100 -10.08 2.64 8.52
C SER A 100 -9.13 3.57 9.28
N TYR A 101 -8.63 4.58 8.58
CA TYR A 101 -7.75 5.58 9.16
C TYR A 101 -8.58 6.58 9.97
N ASP A 102 -8.56 6.42 11.29
CA ASP A 102 -9.39 7.14 12.26
C ASP A 102 -8.57 8.24 12.95
N SER A 103 -8.08 9.20 12.16
CA SER A 103 -7.32 10.34 12.65
C SER A 103 -7.63 11.56 11.79
N GLN A 104 -7.74 12.72 12.44
CA GLN A 104 -7.98 14.01 11.79
C GLN A 104 -6.73 14.58 11.09
N ALA A 105 -5.57 13.94 11.25
CA ALA A 105 -4.35 14.29 10.53
C ALA A 105 -4.39 13.74 9.11
N SER A 106 -3.77 14.41 8.14
CA SER A 106 -3.52 13.78 6.83
C SER A 106 -2.46 12.68 6.97
N LEU A 107 -2.65 11.53 6.31
CA LEU A 107 -1.66 10.45 6.31
C LEU A 107 -0.81 10.51 5.05
N LEU A 108 0.51 10.63 5.23
CA LEU A 108 1.50 10.46 4.17
C LEU A 108 2.22 9.13 4.35
N VAL A 109 2.23 8.29 3.32
CA VAL A 109 3.00 7.04 3.28
C VAL A 109 4.11 7.20 2.25
N PHE A 110 5.35 7.17 2.70
CA PHE A 110 6.54 7.32 1.86
C PHE A 110 7.12 5.97 1.51
N GLU A 111 7.41 5.78 0.23
CA GLU A 111 8.01 4.57 -0.30
C GLU A 111 9.41 4.82 -0.86
N ASN A 112 10.18 3.74 -0.91
CA ASN A 112 11.44 3.71 -1.61
C ASN A 112 11.56 2.36 -2.32
N ASN A 113 11.58 2.38 -3.65
CA ASN A 113 11.58 1.20 -4.52
C ASN A 113 10.41 0.25 -4.25
N GLY A 114 9.18 0.78 -4.16
CA GLY A 114 7.95 -0.02 -3.96
C GLY A 114 7.83 -0.65 -2.57
N LYS A 115 8.57 -0.11 -1.59
CA LYS A 115 8.53 -0.53 -0.20
C LYS A 115 8.21 0.66 0.68
N PRO A 116 7.16 0.62 1.50
CA PRO A 116 6.91 1.68 2.46
C PRO A 116 8.01 1.72 3.51
N ILE A 117 8.57 2.91 3.71
CA ILE A 117 9.67 3.16 4.65
C ILE A 117 9.28 4.07 5.81
N LYS A 118 8.25 4.90 5.63
CA LYS A 118 7.71 5.76 6.70
C LYS A 118 6.24 6.08 6.46
N ALA A 119 5.46 6.09 7.54
CA ALA A 119 4.11 6.64 7.56
C ALA A 119 4.12 7.82 8.52
N ALA A 120 3.68 9.00 8.06
CA ALA A 120 3.68 10.22 8.83
C ALA A 120 2.27 10.81 8.88
N GLY A 121 1.86 11.26 10.06
CA GLY A 121 0.66 12.07 10.22
C GLY A 121 1.02 13.55 10.15
N VAL A 122 0.41 14.28 9.22
CA VAL A 122 0.50 15.73 9.15
C VAL A 122 -0.66 16.31 9.94
N SER A 123 -0.34 17.08 10.97
CA SER A 123 -1.31 17.67 11.87
C SER A 123 -2.25 18.60 11.11
N GLY A 124 -3.56 18.35 11.23
CA GLY A 124 -4.60 19.06 10.48
C GLY A 124 -4.90 18.45 9.11
N ASP A 125 -6.16 18.59 8.69
CA ASP A 125 -6.64 18.13 7.40
C ASP A 125 -6.60 19.26 6.36
N TYR A 126 -5.40 19.76 6.06
CA TYR A 126 -5.21 20.85 5.08
C TYR A 126 -4.51 20.43 3.78
N LEU A 127 -4.05 19.18 3.67
CA LEU A 127 -3.46 18.67 2.42
C LEU A 127 -4.56 18.21 1.47
N ARG A 128 -4.40 18.45 0.17
CA ARG A 128 -5.34 18.02 -0.88
C ARG A 128 -4.56 17.43 -2.04
N SER A 129 -5.21 16.56 -2.81
CA SER A 129 -4.62 15.97 -4.01
C SER A 129 -5.22 16.52 -5.30
N GLU A 130 -4.34 16.79 -6.25
CA GLU A 130 -4.74 17.15 -7.61
C GLU A 130 -5.38 15.95 -8.32
N ASP A 131 -6.44 16.20 -9.06
CA ASP A 131 -7.19 15.20 -9.84
C ASP A 131 -7.59 13.93 -9.06
N HIS A 132 -7.81 14.04 -7.74
CA HIS A 132 -8.12 12.90 -6.87
C HIS A 132 -7.03 11.81 -6.85
N ARG A 133 -5.79 12.14 -7.21
CA ARG A 133 -4.66 11.21 -7.17
C ARG A 133 -4.33 10.87 -5.72
N ALA A 134 -3.94 9.63 -5.47
CA ALA A 134 -3.39 9.24 -4.17
C ALA A 134 -1.86 9.28 -4.17
N THR A 135 -1.22 9.08 -5.33
CA THR A 135 0.21 8.81 -5.46
C THR A 135 0.95 9.93 -6.16
N PHE A 136 2.12 10.29 -5.66
CA PHE A 136 2.97 11.35 -6.18
C PHE A 136 4.46 10.97 -6.19
N PRO A 137 5.24 11.45 -7.18
CA PRO A 137 6.68 11.23 -7.23
C PRO A 137 7.47 12.07 -6.20
N ALA A 138 8.75 11.76 -6.01
CA ALA A 138 9.64 12.47 -5.07
C ALA A 138 9.83 13.98 -5.32
N ASP A 139 9.56 14.45 -6.53
CA ASP A 139 9.62 15.86 -6.89
C ASP A 139 8.25 16.58 -6.80
N VAL A 140 7.24 15.95 -6.18
CA VAL A 140 5.92 16.52 -5.92
C VAL A 140 6.02 17.93 -5.34
N ILE A 141 5.21 18.81 -5.92
CA ILE A 141 5.09 20.21 -5.54
C ILE A 141 3.91 20.36 -4.61
N VAL A 142 4.15 21.04 -3.49
CA VAL A 142 3.13 21.46 -2.53
C VAL A 142 2.89 22.96 -2.73
N GLN A 143 1.69 23.34 -3.12
CA GLN A 143 1.34 24.72 -3.43
C GLN A 143 0.05 25.18 -2.73
N PRO A 144 -0.13 26.48 -2.48
CA PRO A 144 -1.35 26.99 -1.87
C PRO A 144 -2.59 26.71 -2.72
N TRP A 145 -3.70 26.35 -2.08
CA TRP A 145 -4.98 26.12 -2.75
C TRP A 145 -6.14 26.66 -1.94
N GLY A 146 -6.80 27.71 -2.43
CA GLY A 146 -7.83 28.42 -1.67
C GLY A 146 -7.29 29.04 -0.37
N ASP A 147 -8.18 29.24 0.60
CA ASP A 147 -7.81 29.76 1.92
C ASP A 147 -7.70 28.62 2.93
N GLY A 148 -6.47 28.24 3.25
CA GLY A 148 -6.17 27.29 4.32
C GLY A 148 -5.88 25.86 3.87
N TYR A 149 -5.63 25.62 2.58
CA TYR A 149 -5.21 24.31 2.09
C TYR A 149 -3.91 24.39 1.27
N LEU A 150 -3.22 23.26 1.23
CA LEU A 150 -2.13 22.98 0.31
C LEU A 150 -2.54 21.87 -0.64
N MET A 151 -2.22 22.01 -1.91
CA MET A 151 -2.43 21.01 -2.95
C MET A 151 -1.09 20.34 -3.29
N LEU A 152 -1.07 19.00 -3.25
CA LEU A 152 -0.01 18.20 -3.86
C LEU A 152 -0.29 18.08 -5.35
N THR A 153 0.71 18.44 -6.15
CA THR A 153 0.65 18.46 -7.62
C THR A 153 1.90 17.82 -8.20
N VAL A 154 1.74 17.17 -9.35
CA VAL A 154 2.89 16.65 -10.10
C VAL A 154 3.54 17.83 -10.84
N PRO A 155 4.88 17.94 -10.87
CA PRO A 155 5.54 18.95 -11.69
C PRO A 155 5.06 18.90 -13.14
N ALA A 156 4.88 20.06 -13.77
CA ALA A 156 4.68 20.12 -15.21
C ALA A 156 5.99 19.73 -15.92
N ASP A 157 5.89 18.83 -16.91
CA ASP A 157 6.99 18.44 -17.81
C ASP A 157 7.59 19.62 -18.60
#